data_AF-A0A9R0RAU5-F1
#
_entry.id   AF-A0A9R0RAU5-F1
#
_cell.length_a   1.000
_cell.length_b   1.000
_cell.length_c   1.000
_cell.angle_alpha   90.00
_cell.angle_beta   90.00
_cell.angle_gamma   90.00
#
_symmetry.space_group_name_H-M   'P 1'
#
loop_
_entity.id
_entity.type
_entity.pdbx_description
1 polymer ?
#
loop_
_entity_poly.entity_id
_entity_poly.type
_entity_poly.pdbx_seq_one_letter_code
_entity_poly.pdbx_strand_id
1 'polypeptide(L)' 'MMKLAMWCLQIDCKGRPKMSEVVKVLEGTMDAESNIDHNFVATNEPNFGIAGNVNSSAPPVASDVSAPR' A
#
# COMPACT_ATOMS: atom_id res chain seq x y z
N MET A 1 17.08 5.72 1.66
CA MET A 1 15.79 5.94 0.98
C MET A 1 15.18 4.67 0.37
N MET A 2 15.86 3.93 -0.50
CA MET A 2 15.27 2.71 -1.13
C MET A 2 14.74 1.68 -0.12
N LYS A 3 15.43 1.47 1.01
CA LYS A 3 14.96 0.58 2.08
C LYS A 3 13.61 0.99 2.67
N LEU A 4 13.35 2.29 2.84
CA LEU A 4 12.07 2.79 3.34
C LEU A 4 10.93 2.53 2.34
N ALA A 5 11.20 2.73 1.04
CA ALA A 5 10.23 2.42 -0.01
C ALA A 5 9.90 0.92 -0.04
N MET A 6 10.92 0.07 0.04
CA MET A 6 10.76 -1.37 0.17
C MET A 6 9.91 -1.74 1.41
N TRP A 7 10.20 -1.13 2.55
CA TRP A 7 9.48 -1.40 3.80
C TRP A 7 7.98 -1.08 3.71
N CYS A 8 7.64 0.00 3.02
CA CYS A 8 6.26 0.40 2.76
C CYS A 8 5.55 -0.50 1.73
N LEU A 9 6.30 -1.12 0.81
CA LEU A 9 5.77 -1.90 -0.31
C LEU A 9 5.68 -3.41 -0.03
N GLN A 10 6.18 -3.90 1.11
CA GLN A 10 6.20 -5.35 1.38
C GLN A 10 4.80 -5.99 1.32
N ILE A 11 4.73 -7.27 0.91
CA ILE A 11 3.47 -8.03 0.83
C ILE A 11 2.83 -8.23 2.20
N ASP A 12 3.63 -8.53 3.23
CA ASP A 12 3.12 -8.73 4.58
C ASP A 12 2.69 -7.43 5.24
N CYS A 13 1.38 -7.18 5.30
CA CYS A 13 0.81 -5.97 5.89
C CYS A 13 1.20 -5.74 7.37
N LYS A 14 1.63 -6.78 8.10
CA LYS A 14 1.99 -6.70 9.52
C LYS A 14 3.37 -6.11 9.78
N GLY A 15 4.28 -6.20 8.80
CA GLY A 15 5.60 -5.58 8.90
C GLY A 15 5.69 -4.22 8.23
N ARG A 16 4.60 -3.70 7.64
CA ARG A 16 4.57 -2.35 7.07
C ARG A 16 4.66 -1.30 8.20
N PRO A 17 5.50 -0.28 8.04
CA PRO A 17 5.67 0.76 9.05
C PRO A 17 4.42 1.62 9.17
N LYS A 18 4.17 2.13 10.38
CA LYS A 18 3.18 3.19 10.58
C LYS A 18 3.71 4.49 10.00
N MET A 19 2.80 5.40 9.65
CA MET A 19 3.17 6.73 9.15
C MET A 19 4.10 7.49 10.12
N SER A 20 3.92 7.30 11.43
CA SER A 20 4.80 7.87 12.45
C SER A 20 6.23 7.33 12.40
N GLU A 21 6.42 6.07 12.03
CA GLU A 21 7.76 5.46 11.87
C GLU A 21 8.40 5.92 10.57
N VAL A 22 7.62 6.02 9.49
CA VAL A 22 8.08 6.59 8.22
C VAL A 22 8.64 8.01 8.42
N VAL A 23 7.92 8.86 9.16
CA VAL A 23 8.39 10.22 9.46
C VAL A 23 9.67 10.21 10.30
N LYS A 24 9.78 9.38 11.33
CA LYS A 24 11.01 9.26 12.14
C LYS A 24 12.22 8.82 11.31
N VAL A 25 12.01 7.94 10.32
CA VAL A 25 13.08 7.55 9.39
C VAL A 25 13.48 8.69 8.47
N LEU A 26 12.52 9.46 7.97
CA LEU A 26 12.79 10.64 7.13
C LEU A 26 13.48 11.77 7.92
N GLU A 27 13.16 11.91 9.20
CA GLU A 27 13.77 12.86 10.11
C GLU A 27 15.15 12.40 10.62
N GLY A 28 15.51 11.13 10.40
CA GLY A 28 16.79 10.54 10.81
C GLY A 28 16.86 10.17 12.29
N THR A 29 15.72 10.12 12.99
CA THR A 29 15.63 9.67 14.39
C THR A 29 15.49 8.15 14.52
N MET A 30 15.22 7.44 13.43
CA MET A 30 15.08 5.99 13.39
C MET A 30 15.64 5.44 12.07
N ASP A 31 16.21 4.23 12.10
CA ASP A 31 16.65 3.55 10.88
C ASP A 31 15.50 2.77 10.22
N ALA A 32 15.51 2.70 8.89
CA ALA A 32 14.59 1.85 8.15
C ALA A 32 14.91 0.37 8.39
N GLU A 33 13.88 -0.47 8.43
CA GLU A 33 14.05 -1.93 8.51
C GLU A 33 14.96 -2.42 7.37
N SER A 34 15.87 -3.33 7.71
CA SER A 34 16.88 -3.83 6.77
C SER A 34 16.70 -5.29 6.42
N ASN A 35 15.90 -6.02 7.21
CA ASN A 35 15.50 -7.39 6.93
C ASN A 35 14.14 -7.45 6.24
N ILE A 36 13.97 -6.68 5.17
CA ILE A 36 12.70 -6.67 4.42
C ILE A 36 12.76 -7.76 3.36
N ASP A 37 11.77 -8.64 3.36
CA ASP A 37 11.64 -9.66 2.32
C ASP A 37 11.42 -9.00 0.96
N HIS A 38 12.25 -9.35 -0.03
CA HIS A 38 12.27 -8.67 -1.32
C HIS A 38 11.10 -9.06 -2.24
N ASN A 39 10.12 -9.78 -1.70
CA ASN A 39 8.87 -10.11 -2.34
C ASN A 39 7.90 -8.91 -2.20
N PHE A 40 8.14 -7.87 -3.00
CA PHE A 40 7.32 -6.65 -3.05
C PHE A 40 6.18 -6.76 -4.07
N VAL A 41 6.36 -7.64 -5.04
CA VAL A 41 5.47 -7.95 -6.14
C VAL A 41 5.59 -9.45 -6.30
N ALA A 42 4.46 -10.16 -6.33
CA ALA A 42 4.45 -11.55 -6.76
C ALA A 42 5.15 -11.60 -8.14
N THR A 43 6.37 -12.15 -8.19
CA THR A 43 7.14 -12.33 -9.42
C THR A 43 6.56 -13.45 -10.30
N ASN A 44 5.52 -14.11 -9.80
CA ASN A 44 4.54 -14.84 -10.57
C ASN A 44 3.99 -13.87 -11.62
N GLU A 45 3.94 -14.27 -12.91
CA GLU A 45 3.25 -13.50 -13.96
C GLU A 45 1.93 -12.89 -13.43
N PRO A 46 1.52 -11.70 -13.91
CA PRO A 46 0.40 -10.94 -13.36
C PRO A 46 -0.91 -11.72 -13.48
N ASN A 47 -1.12 -12.66 -12.57
CA ASN A 47 -2.40 -13.22 -12.28
C ASN A 47 -3.05 -12.23 -11.34
N PHE A 48 -3.72 -11.23 -11.92
CA PHE A 48 -4.85 -10.60 -11.26
C PHE A 48 -5.89 -11.70 -11.03
N GLY A 49 -5.63 -12.51 -10.00
CA GLY A 49 -6.50 -13.57 -9.53
C GLY A 49 -7.78 -12.92 -9.04
N ILE A 50 -8.73 -12.84 -9.95
CA ILE A 50 -10.14 -12.71 -9.66
C ILE A 50 -10.50 -13.74 -8.58
N ALA A 51 -11.30 -13.26 -7.62
CA ALA A 51 -12.06 -13.99 -6.60
C ALA A 51 -11.38 -14.26 -5.26
N GLY A 52 -11.80 -13.48 -4.25
CA GLY A 52 -11.52 -13.78 -2.85
C GLY A 52 -12.13 -12.85 -1.81
N ASN A 53 -13.37 -12.37 -2.03
CA ASN A 53 -14.22 -11.67 -1.06
C ASN A 53 -13.62 -10.42 -0.32
N VAL A 54 -14.04 -9.24 -0.76
CA VAL A 54 -14.26 -8.10 0.13
C VAL A 54 -15.64 -7.56 -0.21
N ASN A 55 -16.62 -8.11 0.51
CA ASN A 55 -17.84 -7.44 0.94
C ASN A 55 -18.03 -5.99 0.43
N SER A 56 -18.84 -5.89 -0.64
CA SER A 56 -19.72 -4.77 -0.98
C SER A 56 -19.13 -3.37 -0.83
N SER A 57 -18.49 -2.86 -1.88
CA SER A 57 -18.62 -1.44 -2.19
C SER A 57 -19.45 -1.32 -3.45
N ALA A 58 -20.68 -0.83 -3.30
CA ALA A 58 -21.53 -0.48 -4.43
C ALA A 58 -20.73 0.44 -5.37
N PRO A 59 -20.92 0.32 -6.70
CA PRO A 59 -20.25 1.20 -7.65
C PRO A 59 -20.52 2.67 -7.26
N PRO A 60 -19.54 3.58 -7.38
CA PRO A 60 -19.77 4.99 -7.09
C PRO A 60 -20.88 5.48 -8.03
N VAL A 61 -22.07 5.62 -7.48
CA VAL A 61 -23.20 6.25 -8.17
C VAL A 61 -22.76 7.66 -8.54
N ALA A 62 -22.86 7.98 -9.83
CA ALA A 62 -22.47 9.27 -10.35
C ALA A 62 -23.18 10.38 -9.56
N SER A 63 -22.41 11.35 -9.07
CA SER A 63 -22.95 12.52 -8.38
C SER A 63 -23.79 13.33 -9.37
N ASP A 64 -25.09 13.37 -9.13
CA ASP A 64 -26.11 14.11 -9.89
C ASP A 64 -26.06 15.62 -9.58
N VAL A 65 -24.90 16.25 -9.82
CA VAL A 65 -24.74 17.69 -9.58
C VAL A 65 -23.98 18.35 -10.73
N SER A 66 -24.66 18.49 -11.86
CA SER A 66 -24.57 19.71 -12.66
C SER A 66 -25.86 19.87 -13.44
N ALA A 67 -26.90 20.32 -12.75
CA ALA A 67 -28.06 20.89 -13.42
C ALA A 67 -27.62 22.21 -14.13
N PRO A 68 -28.12 22.49 -15.34
CA PRO A 68 -27.66 23.61 -16.13
C PRO A 68 -28.19 24.95 -15.60
N ARG A 69 -27.37 25.99 -15.73
CA ARG A 69 -27.83 27.36 -15.95
C ARG A 69 -27.10 27.96 -17.14
#